data_AF-A0A962KL14-F1
#
_entry.id   AF-A0A962KL14-F1
#
_cell.length_a   1.000
_cell.length_b   1.000
_cell.length_c   1.000
_cell.angle_alpha   90.00
_cell.angle_beta   90.00
_cell.angle_gamma   90.00
#
_symmetry.space_group_name_H-M   'P 1'
#
loop_
_entity.id
_entity.type
_entity.pdbx_description
1 polymer ?
#
loop_
_entity_poly.entity_id
_entity_poly.type
_entity_poly.pdbx_seq_one_letter_code
_entity_poly.pdbx_strand_id
1 'polypeptide(L)'
;MFKRVCGKTLLVVAALLSAPGPGTLAQQPPAYAAQGATQCLSCHDFGPESPVHGVLAGSHGLAGDAAAMAGRRGCEDCHGPSAAHTAAPLRTAPAVSFGPRWGAGGDAQDERCLSCHSGDTARHWRDSPHRAGDVRCVACHDIHTRDRVLFDERQAEVCTVCHDDQGSGIHGMQARVSRNPPCSDCHSPHSGEGVAARMLDNRSQGCSHCHDLVRMATRASVSATAKSYHKVMTQPDRTCLDCHRGIAHEAAGSMGD
;
A
#
# COMPACT_ATOMS: atom_id res chain seq x y z
N MET A 1 25.48 9.17 95.90
CA MET A 1 25.40 7.69 95.76
C MET A 1 25.17 7.36 94.29
N PHE A 2 26.23 7.01 93.54
CA PHE A 2 26.13 6.56 92.15
C PHE A 2 26.52 5.09 92.09
N LYS A 3 25.57 4.20 91.77
CA LYS A 3 25.85 2.79 91.44
C LYS A 3 25.99 2.66 89.92
N ARG A 4 27.15 2.22 89.47
CA ARG A 4 27.41 1.78 88.09
C ARG A 4 26.74 0.42 87.86
N VAL A 5 25.97 0.29 86.78
CA VAL A 5 25.49 -1.00 86.28
C VAL A 5 26.19 -1.30 84.96
N CYS A 6 26.80 -2.49 84.91
CA CYS A 6 27.50 -3.07 83.78
C CYS A 6 26.45 -3.68 82.82
N GLY A 7 26.32 -3.15 81.60
CA GLY A 7 25.44 -3.68 80.56
C GLY A 7 26.24 -4.44 79.50
N LYS A 8 26.02 -5.76 79.41
CA LYS A 8 26.57 -6.64 78.36
C LYS A 8 25.88 -6.34 77.02
N THR A 9 26.67 -6.09 75.98
CA THR A 9 26.21 -5.91 74.61
C THR A 9 25.82 -7.26 74.00
N LEU A 10 24.53 -7.44 73.66
CA LEU A 10 24.06 -8.55 72.81
C LEU A 10 24.07 -8.08 71.35
N LEU A 11 24.86 -8.72 70.50
CA LEU A 11 24.85 -8.55 69.06
C LEU A 11 23.74 -9.43 68.47
N VAL A 12 22.67 -8.80 67.96
CA VAL A 12 21.62 -9.46 67.16
C VAL A 12 22.00 -9.34 65.69
N VAL A 13 22.36 -10.46 65.05
CA VAL A 13 22.57 -10.53 63.61
C VAL A 13 21.22 -10.75 62.94
N ALA A 14 20.66 -9.72 62.33
CA ALA A 14 19.44 -9.81 61.53
C ALA A 14 19.77 -10.37 60.14
N ALA A 15 19.37 -11.61 59.88
CA ALA A 15 19.41 -12.19 58.54
C ALA A 15 18.29 -11.58 57.69
N LEU A 16 18.65 -10.71 56.75
CA LEU A 16 17.74 -10.16 55.74
C LEU A 16 17.45 -11.24 54.70
N LEU A 17 16.28 -11.88 54.81
CA LEU A 17 15.71 -12.71 53.74
C LEU A 17 15.16 -11.80 52.64
N SER A 18 15.91 -11.68 51.55
CA SER A 18 15.44 -11.01 50.33
C SER A 18 14.34 -11.83 49.68
N ALA A 19 13.10 -11.34 49.70
CA ALA A 19 12.01 -11.90 48.91
C ALA A 19 12.25 -11.61 47.41
N PRO A 20 12.08 -12.59 46.51
CA PRO A 20 12.15 -12.35 45.08
C PRO A 20 11.01 -11.40 44.69
N GLY A 21 11.36 -10.29 44.02
CA GLY A 21 10.38 -9.33 43.50
C GLY A 21 9.44 -9.97 42.47
N PRO A 22 8.29 -9.35 42.17
CA PRO A 22 7.36 -9.85 41.17
C PRO A 22 8.09 -9.90 39.81
N GLY A 23 8.37 -11.12 39.36
CA GLY A 23 8.98 -11.34 38.05
C GLY A 23 8.05 -10.83 36.97
N THR A 24 8.51 -9.86 36.19
CA THR A 24 7.95 -9.56 34.87
C THR A 24 8.00 -10.85 34.06
N LEU A 25 6.83 -11.42 33.74
CA LEU A 25 6.73 -12.50 32.76
C LEU A 25 7.34 -11.97 31.45
N ALA A 26 8.53 -12.47 31.09
CA ALA A 26 9.13 -12.17 29.82
C ALA A 26 8.18 -12.63 28.71
N GLN A 27 7.65 -11.69 27.94
CA GLN A 27 6.81 -11.99 26.79
C GLN A 27 7.64 -12.89 25.84
N GLN A 28 7.19 -14.12 25.62
CA GLN A 28 7.84 -15.02 24.66
C GLN A 28 7.91 -14.33 23.30
N PRO A 29 9.03 -14.46 22.56
CA PRO A 29 9.14 -13.86 21.23
C PRO A 29 8.00 -14.38 20.33
N PRO A 30 7.48 -13.54 19.43
CA PRO A 30 6.36 -13.93 18.58
C PRO A 30 6.76 -15.13 17.71
N ALA A 31 5.94 -16.18 17.77
CA ALA A 31 6.21 -17.46 17.15
C ALA A 31 5.33 -17.70 15.91
N TYR A 32 5.90 -18.40 14.93
CA TYR A 32 5.23 -18.80 13.70
C TYR A 32 4.43 -20.09 13.88
N ALA A 33 3.44 -20.30 13.02
CA ALA A 33 2.62 -21.49 12.99
C ALA A 33 3.47 -22.74 12.68
N ALA A 34 3.22 -23.82 13.42
CA ALA A 34 4.06 -25.02 13.36
C ALA A 34 3.90 -25.80 12.04
N GLN A 35 2.75 -25.66 11.35
CA GLN A 35 2.45 -26.40 10.11
C GLN A 35 2.29 -25.46 8.90
N GLY A 36 2.85 -24.24 8.98
CA GLY A 36 2.81 -23.25 7.91
C GLY A 36 1.39 -22.95 7.41
N ALA A 37 1.26 -22.70 6.10
CA ALA A 37 -0.01 -22.32 5.47
C ALA A 37 -1.12 -23.37 5.61
N THR A 38 -0.80 -24.66 5.67
CA THR A 38 -1.78 -25.74 5.85
C THR A 38 -2.55 -25.61 7.16
N GLN A 39 -1.90 -25.12 8.23
CA GLN A 39 -2.57 -24.87 9.50
C GLN A 39 -3.63 -23.78 9.35
N CYS A 40 -3.32 -22.72 8.61
CA CYS A 40 -4.23 -21.61 8.36
C CYS A 40 -5.45 -22.07 7.56
N LEU A 41 -5.22 -22.83 6.49
CA LEU A 41 -6.28 -23.34 5.60
C LEU A 41 -7.22 -24.34 6.29
N SER A 42 -6.78 -25.01 7.35
CA SER A 42 -7.67 -25.89 8.14
C SER A 42 -8.88 -25.17 8.75
N CYS A 43 -8.81 -23.84 8.91
CA CYS A 43 -9.89 -22.99 9.39
C CYS A 43 -10.32 -21.90 8.38
N HIS A 44 -9.41 -21.43 7.52
CA HIS A 44 -9.66 -20.33 6.58
C HIS A 44 -10.07 -20.78 5.16
N ASP A 45 -10.30 -22.06 4.94
CA ASP A 45 -10.94 -22.58 3.73
C ASP A 45 -12.47 -22.59 3.89
N PHE A 46 -13.13 -21.56 3.35
CA PHE A 46 -14.60 -21.40 3.36
C PHE A 46 -15.26 -21.93 2.08
N GLY A 47 -14.58 -22.83 1.36
CA GLY A 47 -15.04 -23.41 0.11
C GLY A 47 -14.37 -22.78 -1.13
N PRO A 48 -14.76 -23.22 -2.34
CA PRO A 48 -14.07 -22.88 -3.59
C PRO A 48 -13.91 -21.38 -3.83
N GLU A 49 -14.90 -20.59 -3.43
CA GLU A 49 -14.94 -19.13 -3.59
C GLU A 49 -14.31 -18.36 -2.42
N SER A 50 -13.64 -19.04 -1.48
CA SER A 50 -12.97 -18.38 -0.36
C SER A 50 -11.90 -17.41 -0.89
N PRO A 51 -11.91 -16.12 -0.47
CA PRO A 51 -10.91 -15.15 -0.92
C PRO A 51 -9.46 -15.58 -0.63
N VAL A 52 -9.23 -16.44 0.37
CA VAL A 52 -7.88 -16.94 0.66
C VAL A 52 -7.31 -17.82 -0.46
N HIS A 53 -8.15 -18.35 -1.36
CA HIS A 53 -7.68 -19.06 -2.55
C HIS A 53 -7.20 -18.11 -3.64
N GLY A 54 -7.76 -16.89 -3.70
CA GLY A 54 -7.36 -15.87 -4.68
C GLY A 54 -5.90 -15.46 -4.50
N VAL A 55 -5.45 -15.27 -3.26
CA VAL A 55 -4.04 -14.97 -2.99
C VAL A 55 -3.11 -16.10 -3.37
N LEU A 56 -3.52 -17.36 -3.17
CA LEU A 56 -2.73 -18.53 -3.55
C LEU A 56 -2.62 -18.70 -5.07
N ALA A 57 -3.65 -18.30 -5.83
CA ALA A 57 -3.63 -18.35 -7.29
C ALA A 57 -2.93 -17.13 -7.94
N GLY A 58 -2.85 -16.01 -7.23
CA GLY A 58 -2.29 -14.75 -7.71
C GLY A 58 -0.76 -14.62 -7.53
N SER A 59 -0.25 -13.44 -7.86
CA SER A 59 1.19 -13.12 -7.84
C SER A 59 1.86 -13.23 -6.46
N HIS A 60 1.09 -13.18 -5.39
CA HIS A 60 1.57 -13.32 -4.01
C HIS A 60 1.51 -14.77 -3.49
N GLY A 61 0.94 -15.68 -4.28
CA GLY A 61 0.74 -17.08 -3.95
C GLY A 61 1.70 -18.04 -4.66
N LEU A 62 1.13 -19.16 -5.11
CA LEU A 62 1.80 -20.36 -5.58
C LEU A 62 2.04 -20.39 -7.10
N ALA A 63 1.84 -19.29 -7.83
CA ALA A 63 1.91 -19.28 -9.29
C ALA A 63 3.23 -19.88 -9.82
N GLY A 64 3.21 -21.19 -10.06
CA GLY A 64 4.23 -22.00 -10.75
C GLY A 64 5.17 -22.85 -9.89
N ASP A 65 5.56 -22.47 -8.67
CA ASP A 65 6.72 -23.11 -8.01
C ASP A 65 6.62 -23.27 -6.49
N ALA A 66 6.36 -24.50 -6.04
CA ALA A 66 6.34 -24.89 -4.63
C ALA A 66 7.72 -24.85 -3.95
N ALA A 67 8.83 -24.92 -4.69
CA ALA A 67 10.18 -24.79 -4.13
C ALA A 67 10.52 -23.33 -3.83
N ALA A 68 10.08 -22.38 -4.67
CA ALA A 68 10.16 -20.94 -4.37
C ALA A 68 9.34 -20.55 -3.13
N MET A 69 8.31 -21.34 -2.81
CA MET A 69 7.49 -21.21 -1.60
C MET A 69 8.13 -21.80 -0.35
N ALA A 70 9.05 -22.76 -0.48
CA ALA A 70 9.64 -23.46 0.66
C ALA A 70 10.48 -22.54 1.57
N GLY A 71 10.90 -21.36 1.06
CA GLY A 71 11.53 -20.29 1.86
C GLY A 71 10.57 -19.22 2.38
N ARG A 72 9.29 -19.26 1.97
CA ARG A 72 8.23 -18.31 2.34
C ARG A 72 7.42 -18.88 3.50
N ARG A 73 6.99 -18.04 4.45
CA ARG A 73 6.12 -18.47 5.56
C ARG A 73 4.64 -18.48 5.17
N GLY A 74 4.35 -18.32 3.87
CA GLY A 74 3.01 -18.44 3.31
C GLY A 74 2.14 -17.30 3.83
N CYS A 75 1.03 -17.64 4.49
CA CYS A 75 0.14 -16.64 5.08
C CYS A 75 0.86 -15.71 6.07
N GLU A 76 1.86 -16.22 6.79
CA GLU A 76 2.58 -15.47 7.84
C GLU A 76 3.65 -14.52 7.28
N ASP A 77 3.91 -14.50 5.97
CA ASP A 77 4.72 -13.44 5.36
C ASP A 77 3.99 -12.09 5.40
N CYS A 78 2.66 -12.11 5.20
CA CYS A 78 1.81 -10.93 5.29
C CYS A 78 1.18 -10.77 6.68
N HIS A 79 0.71 -11.87 7.29
CA HIS A 79 0.02 -11.83 8.58
C HIS A 79 0.96 -11.88 9.80
N GLY A 80 2.25 -12.10 9.59
CA GLY A 80 3.24 -12.21 10.66
C GLY A 80 3.08 -13.48 11.54
N PRO A 81 3.97 -13.63 12.55
CA PRO A 81 3.98 -14.80 13.42
C PRO A 81 2.68 -14.95 14.22
N SER A 82 1.90 -15.99 13.93
CA SER A 82 0.51 -16.11 14.35
C SER A 82 0.21 -17.39 15.16
N ALA A 83 1.22 -17.98 15.82
CA ALA A 83 1.03 -19.19 16.65
C ALA A 83 0.00 -19.00 17.78
N ALA A 84 -0.06 -17.81 18.40
CA ALA A 84 -1.05 -17.53 19.45
C ALA A 84 -2.48 -17.43 18.88
N HIS A 85 -2.61 -16.97 17.64
CA HIS A 85 -3.87 -16.98 16.92
C HIS A 85 -4.30 -18.41 16.58
N THR A 86 -3.40 -19.26 16.08
CA THR A 86 -3.76 -20.66 15.78
C THR A 86 -4.19 -21.44 17.02
N ALA A 87 -3.65 -21.12 18.21
CA ALA A 87 -4.05 -21.73 19.47
C ALA A 87 -5.41 -21.24 20.02
N ALA A 88 -5.81 -20.00 19.71
CA ALA A 88 -7.05 -19.39 20.22
C ALA A 88 -7.72 -18.47 19.18
N PRO A 89 -8.15 -19.01 18.02
CA PRO A 89 -8.45 -18.22 16.82
C PRO A 89 -9.64 -17.29 16.95
N LEU A 90 -10.52 -17.47 17.94
CA LEU A 90 -11.66 -16.57 18.19
C LEU A 90 -11.35 -15.42 19.15
N ARG A 91 -10.26 -15.53 19.92
CA ARG A 91 -9.90 -14.62 21.03
C ARG A 91 -8.62 -13.85 20.80
N THR A 92 -7.72 -14.37 19.96
CA THR A 92 -6.42 -13.77 19.68
C THR A 92 -6.36 -13.38 18.21
N ALA A 93 -5.99 -12.14 17.92
CA ALA A 93 -5.74 -11.69 16.55
C ALA A 93 -4.43 -12.30 16.00
N PRO A 94 -4.30 -12.49 14.68
CA PRO A 94 -2.98 -12.72 14.07
C PRO A 94 -2.08 -11.49 14.31
N ALA A 95 -0.76 -11.65 14.13
CA ALA A 95 0.19 -10.55 14.40
C ALA A 95 -0.10 -9.30 13.57
N VAL A 96 -0.51 -9.48 12.32
CA VAL A 96 -1.09 -8.42 11.48
C VAL A 96 -2.37 -8.92 10.85
N SER A 97 -3.42 -8.10 10.93
CA SER A 97 -4.64 -8.31 10.20
C SER A 97 -5.10 -7.00 9.57
N PHE A 98 -5.70 -7.15 8.40
CA PHE A 98 -6.18 -6.08 7.52
C PHE A 98 -7.72 -6.00 7.53
N GLY A 99 -8.38 -6.92 8.23
CA GLY A 99 -9.84 -7.00 8.30
C GLY A 99 -10.44 -6.14 9.43
N PRO A 100 -11.74 -5.82 9.33
CA PRO A 100 -12.40 -4.89 10.26
C PRO A 100 -12.55 -5.44 11.69
N ARG A 101 -12.50 -6.77 11.87
CA ARG A 101 -12.58 -7.40 13.21
C ARG A 101 -11.33 -7.15 14.05
N TRP A 102 -10.16 -7.27 13.41
CA TRP A 102 -8.86 -7.11 14.03
C TRP A 102 -8.01 -6.26 13.09
N GLY A 103 -8.07 -4.95 13.22
CA GLY A 103 -7.24 -4.05 12.41
C GLY A 103 -5.91 -3.80 13.10
N ALA A 104 -4.81 -4.23 12.48
CA ALA A 104 -3.51 -3.68 12.86
C ALA A 104 -3.48 -2.17 12.55
N GLY A 105 -2.67 -1.40 13.27
CA GLY A 105 -2.48 0.03 12.96
C GLY A 105 -1.97 0.22 11.52
N GLY A 106 -2.31 1.35 10.90
CA GLY A 106 -2.03 1.59 9.48
C GLY A 106 -0.56 1.38 9.09
N ASP A 107 0.38 1.85 9.91
CA ASP A 107 1.81 1.65 9.68
C ASP A 107 2.21 0.17 9.71
N ALA A 108 1.62 -0.62 10.61
CA ALA A 108 1.88 -2.05 10.70
C ALA A 108 1.29 -2.82 9.50
N GLN A 109 0.19 -2.34 8.91
CA GLN A 109 -0.36 -2.89 7.68
C GLN A 109 0.58 -2.58 6.49
N ASP A 110 0.94 -1.32 6.30
CA ASP A 110 1.80 -0.89 5.19
C ASP A 110 3.18 -1.57 5.26
N GLU A 111 3.78 -1.69 6.44
CA GLU A 111 5.13 -2.26 6.60
C GLU A 111 5.20 -3.72 6.14
N ARG A 112 4.08 -4.48 6.16
CA ARG A 112 4.02 -5.83 5.58
C ARG A 112 4.17 -5.84 4.07
N CYS A 113 3.62 -4.85 3.39
CA CYS A 113 3.80 -4.68 1.95
C CYS A 113 5.19 -4.12 1.64
N LEU A 114 5.61 -3.10 2.39
CA LEU A 114 6.87 -2.38 2.18
C LEU A 114 8.11 -3.23 2.50
N SER A 115 8.01 -4.28 3.32
CA SER A 115 9.13 -5.19 3.56
C SER A 115 9.67 -5.82 2.27
N CYS A 116 8.83 -5.92 1.23
CA CYS A 116 9.23 -6.38 -0.11
C CYS A 116 9.17 -5.25 -1.15
N HIS A 117 8.13 -4.40 -1.12
CA HIS A 117 7.89 -3.40 -2.17
C HIS A 117 8.54 -2.03 -1.97
N SER A 118 9.23 -1.80 -0.84
CA SER A 118 9.92 -0.52 -0.62
C SER A 118 11.09 -0.28 -1.57
N GLY A 119 11.54 -1.30 -2.31
CA GLY A 119 12.58 -1.17 -3.33
C GLY A 119 12.06 -1.03 -4.77
N ASP A 120 10.75 -1.15 -5.01
CA ASP A 120 10.19 -1.28 -6.37
C ASP A 120 9.05 -0.27 -6.66
N THR A 121 7.84 -0.75 -6.95
CA THR A 121 6.62 0.01 -7.24
C THR A 121 6.23 0.96 -6.11
N ALA A 122 6.59 0.65 -4.86
CA ALA A 122 6.27 1.47 -3.68
C ALA A 122 7.49 2.21 -3.09
N ARG A 123 8.57 2.38 -3.87
CA ARG A 123 9.81 3.04 -3.42
C ARG A 123 9.61 4.40 -2.76
N HIS A 124 8.62 5.17 -3.23
CA HIS A 124 8.34 6.54 -2.80
C HIS A 124 7.05 6.63 -1.96
N TRP A 125 6.51 5.50 -1.51
CA TRP A 125 5.23 5.45 -0.79
C TRP A 125 5.22 6.31 0.46
N ARG A 126 6.34 6.30 1.20
CA ARG A 126 6.48 7.06 2.45
C ARG A 126 6.32 8.57 2.26
N ASP A 127 6.62 9.07 1.07
CA ASP A 127 6.50 10.48 0.70
C ASP A 127 5.24 10.76 -0.15
N SER A 128 4.36 9.77 -0.31
CA SER A 128 3.16 9.91 -1.14
C SER A 128 2.04 10.70 -0.44
N PRO A 129 1.25 11.49 -1.18
CA PRO A 129 0.07 12.16 -0.65
C PRO A 129 -0.96 11.19 -0.06
N HIS A 130 -1.09 9.98 -0.62
CA HIS A 130 -1.98 8.95 -0.08
C HIS A 130 -1.54 8.50 1.31
N ARG A 131 -0.26 8.20 1.51
CA ARG A 131 0.27 7.89 2.85
C ARG A 131 0.09 9.05 3.82
N ALA A 132 0.35 10.28 3.38
CA ALA A 132 0.15 11.48 4.20
C ALA A 132 -1.34 11.70 4.57
N GLY A 133 -2.25 11.30 3.69
CA GLY A 133 -3.71 11.30 3.89
C GLY A 133 -4.25 10.06 4.61
N ASP A 134 -3.40 9.31 5.31
CA ASP A 134 -3.74 8.10 6.06
C ASP A 134 -4.29 6.90 5.25
N VAL A 135 -4.15 6.94 3.91
CA VAL A 135 -4.53 5.83 3.03
C VAL A 135 -3.51 4.70 3.15
N ARG A 136 -4.00 3.46 3.17
CA ARG A 136 -3.21 2.22 3.29
C ARG A 136 -3.21 1.42 2.01
N CYS A 137 -2.22 0.56 1.84
CA CYS A 137 -2.11 -0.28 0.64
C CYS A 137 -3.42 -1.05 0.36
N VAL A 138 -4.02 -1.61 1.41
CA VAL A 138 -5.25 -2.42 1.35
C VAL A 138 -6.54 -1.61 1.10
N ALA A 139 -6.46 -0.27 1.06
CA ALA A 139 -7.59 0.56 0.65
C ALA A 139 -7.82 0.49 -0.87
N CYS A 140 -6.74 0.26 -1.64
CA CYS A 140 -6.78 0.15 -3.10
C CYS A 140 -6.57 -1.28 -3.58
N HIS A 141 -5.63 -2.00 -2.95
CA HIS A 141 -5.23 -3.34 -3.33
C HIS A 141 -5.99 -4.40 -2.53
N ASP A 142 -6.47 -5.42 -3.21
CA ASP A 142 -6.99 -6.64 -2.58
C ASP A 142 -6.32 -7.87 -3.17
N ILE A 143 -5.35 -8.42 -2.43
CA ILE A 143 -4.57 -9.58 -2.87
C ILE A 143 -5.33 -10.89 -2.71
N HIS A 144 -6.46 -10.91 -2.00
CA HIS A 144 -7.33 -12.07 -1.88
C HIS A 144 -8.28 -12.21 -3.08
N THR A 145 -8.30 -11.23 -3.99
CA THR A 145 -9.11 -11.28 -5.20
C THR A 145 -8.28 -10.90 -6.41
N ARG A 146 -8.91 -10.83 -7.59
CA ARG A 146 -8.30 -10.18 -8.75
C ARG A 146 -8.29 -8.68 -8.48
N ASP A 147 -7.13 -8.19 -8.08
CA ASP A 147 -6.89 -6.82 -7.66
C ASP A 147 -7.31 -5.80 -8.75
N ARG A 148 -8.41 -5.08 -8.49
CA ARG A 148 -9.07 -4.22 -9.47
C ARG A 148 -8.19 -3.08 -9.94
N VAL A 149 -7.36 -2.52 -9.05
CA VAL A 149 -6.54 -1.35 -9.36
C VAL A 149 -5.41 -1.67 -10.35
N LEU A 150 -5.09 -2.95 -10.54
CA LEU A 150 -4.10 -3.40 -11.52
C LEU A 150 -4.66 -3.51 -12.95
N PHE A 151 -5.98 -3.41 -13.13
CA PHE A 151 -6.62 -3.44 -14.45
C PHE A 151 -7.01 -2.02 -14.87
N ASP A 152 -6.47 -1.59 -16.01
CA ASP A 152 -6.65 -0.26 -16.59
C ASP A 152 -8.12 0.18 -16.63
N GLU A 153 -9.01 -0.71 -17.07
CA GLU A 153 -10.45 -0.43 -17.22
C GLU A 153 -11.18 -0.32 -15.87
N ARG A 154 -10.54 -0.75 -14.79
CA ARG A 154 -11.15 -0.85 -13.46
C ARG A 154 -10.52 0.08 -12.43
N GLN A 155 -9.44 0.80 -12.77
CA GLN A 155 -8.82 1.79 -11.88
C GLN A 155 -9.84 2.82 -11.38
N ALA A 156 -10.75 3.27 -12.25
CA ALA A 156 -11.81 4.22 -11.88
C ALA A 156 -12.70 3.69 -10.75
N GLU A 157 -13.00 2.39 -10.70
CA GLU A 157 -13.81 1.78 -9.63
C GLU A 157 -13.18 1.94 -8.23
N VAL A 158 -11.87 2.17 -8.17
CA VAL A 158 -11.10 2.32 -6.91
C VAL A 158 -10.82 3.80 -6.63
N CYS A 159 -10.25 4.51 -7.60
CA CYS A 159 -9.80 5.89 -7.40
C CYS A 159 -10.98 6.84 -7.12
N THR A 160 -12.11 6.67 -7.81
CA THR A 160 -13.25 7.60 -7.71
C THR A 160 -14.19 7.25 -6.55
N VAL A 161 -13.74 6.45 -5.59
CA VAL A 161 -14.38 6.31 -4.28
C VAL A 161 -14.09 7.55 -3.41
N CYS A 162 -12.95 8.20 -3.64
CA CYS A 162 -12.56 9.44 -2.98
C CYS A 162 -12.37 10.61 -3.97
N HIS A 163 -11.95 10.31 -5.21
CA HIS A 163 -11.73 11.30 -6.27
C HIS A 163 -12.99 11.50 -7.12
N ASP A 164 -14.09 11.89 -6.46
CA ASP A 164 -15.43 11.96 -7.06
C ASP A 164 -15.51 12.97 -8.22
N ASP A 165 -14.79 14.09 -8.11
CA ASP A 165 -14.71 15.11 -9.16
C ASP A 165 -14.16 14.51 -10.46
N GLN A 166 -13.09 13.71 -10.35
CA GLN A 166 -12.49 13.03 -11.50
C GLN A 166 -13.38 11.89 -12.02
N GLY A 167 -14.18 11.27 -11.14
CA GLY A 167 -15.22 10.31 -11.52
C GLY A 167 -16.35 10.93 -12.37
N SER A 168 -16.58 12.23 -12.20
CA SER A 168 -17.56 12.99 -13.00
C SER A 168 -17.02 13.47 -14.35
N GLY A 169 -15.73 13.26 -14.62
CA GLY A 169 -15.05 13.58 -15.87
C GLY A 169 -13.87 14.53 -15.67
N ILE A 170 -12.90 14.43 -16.57
CA ILE A 170 -11.67 15.25 -16.53
C ILE A 170 -11.68 16.30 -17.63
N HIS A 171 -11.03 17.45 -17.41
CA HIS A 171 -10.86 18.52 -18.40
C HIS A 171 -12.18 18.97 -19.09
N GLY A 172 -13.28 19.06 -18.33
CA GLY A 172 -14.59 19.46 -18.86
C GLY A 172 -15.24 18.43 -19.80
N MET A 173 -14.85 17.16 -19.70
CA MET A 173 -15.38 16.07 -20.53
C MET A 173 -16.40 15.20 -19.78
N GLN A 174 -17.33 15.81 -19.05
CA GLN A 174 -18.33 15.09 -18.24
C GLN A 174 -19.21 14.15 -19.11
N ALA A 175 -19.49 14.54 -20.35
CA ALA A 175 -20.24 13.70 -21.29
C ALA A 175 -19.44 12.50 -21.84
N ARG A 176 -18.16 12.33 -21.47
CA ARG A 176 -17.24 11.32 -22.00
C ARG A 176 -16.49 10.56 -20.90
N VAL A 177 -17.04 10.48 -19.68
CA VAL A 177 -16.45 9.77 -18.52
C VAL A 177 -15.99 8.36 -18.87
N SER A 178 -16.77 7.62 -19.68
CA SER A 178 -16.41 6.26 -20.12
C SER A 178 -15.18 6.17 -21.03
N ARG A 179 -14.60 7.31 -21.41
CA ARG A 179 -13.37 7.43 -22.21
C ARG A 179 -12.21 8.02 -21.40
N ASN A 180 -12.35 8.15 -20.08
CA ASN A 180 -11.25 8.56 -19.24
C ASN A 180 -10.10 7.53 -19.37
N PRO A 181 -8.84 7.99 -19.45
CA PRO A 181 -7.71 7.08 -19.39
C PRO A 181 -7.62 6.41 -18.01
N PRO A 182 -6.91 5.28 -17.92
CA PRO A 182 -6.43 4.76 -16.64
C PRO A 182 -5.78 5.87 -15.81
N CYS A 183 -6.12 5.96 -14.53
CA CYS A 183 -5.64 7.04 -13.66
C CYS A 183 -4.10 7.06 -13.57
N SER A 184 -3.49 5.87 -13.62
CA SER A 184 -2.05 5.66 -13.54
C SER A 184 -1.26 6.03 -14.82
N ASP A 185 -1.97 6.27 -15.93
CA ASP A 185 -1.38 6.82 -17.16
C ASP A 185 -1.02 8.29 -17.01
N CYS A 186 -1.56 8.96 -15.98
CA CYS A 186 -1.34 10.37 -15.63
C CYS A 186 -0.61 10.53 -14.28
N HIS A 187 -1.03 9.77 -13.27
CA HIS A 187 -0.56 9.90 -11.88
C HIS A 187 0.19 8.67 -11.40
N SER A 188 1.03 8.83 -10.38
CA SER A 188 1.53 7.70 -9.59
C SER A 188 0.76 7.68 -8.26
N PRO A 189 0.00 6.61 -7.95
CA PRO A 189 -0.67 6.51 -6.65
C PRO A 189 0.31 6.24 -5.50
N HIS A 190 1.57 5.88 -5.81
CA HIS A 190 2.58 5.49 -4.83
C HIS A 190 3.67 6.55 -4.58
N SER A 191 3.60 7.72 -5.22
CA SER A 191 4.62 8.75 -5.04
C SER A 191 4.01 10.15 -5.02
N GLY A 192 4.71 11.09 -4.39
CA GLY A 192 4.42 12.53 -4.50
C GLY A 192 4.94 13.16 -5.79
N GLU A 193 5.28 12.35 -6.79
CA GLU A 193 5.73 12.85 -8.08
C GLU A 193 4.59 13.61 -8.76
N GLY A 194 4.85 14.86 -9.14
CA GLY A 194 3.89 15.65 -9.89
C GLY A 194 3.60 15.04 -11.26
N VAL A 195 2.36 15.20 -11.75
CA VAL A 195 1.89 14.67 -13.05
C VAL A 195 2.86 14.97 -14.19
N ALA A 196 3.48 16.15 -14.19
CA ALA A 196 4.42 16.53 -15.23
C ALA A 196 5.64 15.59 -15.32
N ALA A 197 6.22 15.20 -14.19
CA ALA A 197 7.37 14.28 -14.19
C ALA A 197 6.93 12.88 -14.67
N ARG A 198 5.79 12.39 -14.17
CA ARG A 198 5.21 11.12 -14.63
C ARG A 198 4.94 11.12 -16.14
N MET A 199 4.44 12.24 -16.69
CA MET A 199 4.15 12.37 -18.13
C MET A 199 5.39 12.56 -19.00
N LEU A 200 6.49 13.05 -18.44
CA LEU A 200 7.77 13.03 -19.13
C LEU A 200 8.31 11.60 -19.18
N ASP A 201 8.31 10.90 -18.04
CA ASP A 201 8.82 9.54 -17.90
C ASP A 201 8.05 8.52 -18.74
N ASN A 202 6.71 8.65 -18.79
CA ASN A 202 5.86 7.71 -19.52
C ASN A 202 5.54 8.15 -20.97
N ARG A 203 6.20 9.21 -21.46
CA ARG A 203 5.99 9.77 -22.82
C ARG A 203 4.57 10.26 -23.09
N SER A 204 3.94 10.87 -22.09
CA SER A 204 2.62 11.51 -22.18
C SER A 204 1.53 10.51 -22.61
N GLN A 205 1.58 9.30 -22.06
CA GLN A 205 0.60 8.24 -22.37
C GLN A 205 -0.84 8.68 -22.08
N GLY A 206 -1.08 9.32 -20.92
CA GLY A 206 -2.40 9.86 -20.60
C GLY A 206 -2.91 10.92 -21.58
N CYS A 207 -2.02 11.75 -22.14
CA CYS A 207 -2.39 12.69 -23.20
C CYS A 207 -2.78 11.94 -24.48
N SER A 208 -1.98 10.94 -24.85
CA SER A 208 -2.10 10.18 -26.10
C SER A 208 -3.34 9.28 -26.14
N HIS A 209 -3.91 8.95 -24.97
CA HIS A 209 -5.19 8.24 -24.88
C HIS A 209 -6.33 8.99 -25.60
N CYS A 210 -6.34 10.32 -25.49
CA CYS A 210 -7.35 11.18 -26.13
C CYS A 210 -6.81 11.92 -27.35
N HIS A 211 -5.54 12.35 -27.29
CA HIS A 211 -4.88 13.11 -28.35
C HIS A 211 -4.10 12.17 -29.27
N ASP A 212 -4.67 11.94 -30.44
CA ASP A 212 -4.02 11.19 -31.51
C ASP A 212 -3.46 12.15 -32.57
N LEU A 213 -2.14 12.06 -32.82
CA LEU A 213 -1.43 12.92 -33.76
C LEU A 213 -1.98 12.79 -35.19
N VAL A 214 -2.39 11.57 -35.60
CA VAL A 214 -2.92 11.31 -36.93
C VAL A 214 -4.27 12.01 -37.13
N ARG A 215 -5.18 11.88 -36.16
CA ARG A 215 -6.47 12.59 -36.15
C ARG A 215 -6.27 14.10 -36.07
N MET A 216 -5.35 14.59 -35.24
CA MET A 216 -5.09 16.03 -35.13
C MET A 216 -4.54 16.63 -36.42
N ALA A 217 -3.73 15.88 -37.18
CA ALA A 217 -3.17 16.34 -38.46
C ALA A 217 -4.24 16.65 -39.51
N THR A 218 -5.40 16.01 -39.43
CA THR A 218 -6.48 16.12 -40.44
C THR A 218 -7.70 16.88 -39.94
N ARG A 219 -7.85 17.11 -38.63
CA ARG A 219 -9.00 17.82 -38.06
C ARG A 219 -9.06 19.29 -38.49
N ALA A 220 -10.24 19.74 -38.91
CA ALA A 220 -10.49 21.13 -39.28
C ALA A 220 -10.32 22.11 -38.09
N SER A 221 -10.61 21.65 -36.87
CA SER A 221 -10.47 22.45 -35.64
C SER A 221 -9.02 22.74 -35.24
N VAL A 222 -8.03 22.09 -35.87
CA VAL A 222 -6.62 22.31 -35.57
C VAL A 222 -6.02 23.24 -36.63
N SER A 223 -5.40 24.34 -36.19
CA SER A 223 -4.83 25.35 -37.08
C SER A 223 -3.69 24.79 -37.94
N ALA A 224 -3.44 25.41 -39.10
CA ALA A 224 -2.32 25.04 -39.97
C ALA A 224 -0.97 25.14 -39.25
N THR A 225 -0.80 26.18 -38.43
CA THR A 225 0.38 26.39 -37.59
C THR A 225 0.58 25.24 -36.59
N ALA A 226 -0.46 24.87 -35.84
CA ALA A 226 -0.38 23.76 -34.88
C ALA A 226 -0.07 22.43 -35.57
N LYS A 227 -0.68 22.16 -36.74
CA LYS A 227 -0.37 20.97 -37.57
C LYS A 227 1.10 20.93 -37.98
N SER A 228 1.69 22.09 -38.29
CA SER A 228 3.12 22.18 -38.61
C SER A 228 3.98 21.83 -37.39
N TYR A 229 3.68 22.41 -36.22
CA TYR A 229 4.44 22.15 -35.00
C TYR A 229 4.34 20.68 -34.54
N HIS A 230 3.17 20.05 -34.61
CA HIS A 230 3.02 18.64 -34.22
C HIS A 230 3.87 17.66 -35.04
N LYS A 231 4.38 18.03 -36.22
CA LYS A 231 5.32 17.18 -36.98
C LYS A 231 6.59 16.86 -36.20
N VAL A 232 6.99 17.74 -35.26
CA VAL A 232 8.15 17.51 -34.38
C VAL A 232 8.00 16.25 -33.51
N MET A 233 6.76 15.80 -33.25
CA MET A 233 6.48 14.61 -32.46
C MET A 233 6.87 13.29 -33.15
N THR A 234 7.35 13.35 -34.40
CA THR A 234 8.00 12.20 -35.06
C THR A 234 9.37 11.87 -34.48
N GLN A 235 9.97 12.82 -33.74
CA GLN A 235 11.23 12.60 -33.06
C GLN A 235 11.00 11.75 -31.79
N PRO A 236 11.80 10.69 -31.58
CA PRO A 236 11.56 9.69 -30.54
C PRO A 236 11.86 10.19 -29.12
N ASP A 237 12.40 11.38 -28.92
CA ASP A 237 12.68 11.96 -27.60
C ASP A 237 11.67 13.03 -27.18
N ARG A 238 10.72 13.40 -28.06
CA ARG A 238 9.76 14.47 -27.79
C ARG A 238 8.54 13.97 -27.06
N THR A 239 8.07 14.79 -26.11
CA THR A 239 6.85 14.57 -25.32
C THR A 239 5.87 15.73 -25.52
N CYS A 240 4.61 15.50 -25.18
CA CYS A 240 3.59 16.56 -25.26
C CYS A 240 3.96 17.74 -24.34
N LEU A 241 4.59 17.47 -23.19
CA LEU A 241 4.93 18.47 -22.19
C LEU A 241 6.09 19.37 -22.59
N ASP A 242 6.87 19.02 -23.62
CA ASP A 242 7.94 19.89 -24.13
C ASP A 242 7.38 21.23 -24.66
N CYS A 243 6.11 21.23 -25.07
CA CYS A 243 5.40 22.41 -25.58
C CYS A 243 4.11 22.72 -24.81
N HIS A 244 3.41 21.72 -24.28
CA HIS A 244 2.10 21.87 -23.62
C HIS A 244 2.18 21.84 -22.09
N ARG A 245 3.32 22.22 -21.51
CA ARG A 245 3.47 22.32 -20.06
C ARG A 245 2.47 23.33 -19.48
N GLY A 246 1.72 22.92 -18.45
CA GLY A 246 0.78 23.79 -17.74
C GLY A 246 -0.64 23.89 -18.34
N ILE A 247 -0.91 23.23 -19.47
CA ILE A 247 -2.24 23.32 -20.12
C ILE A 247 -3.32 22.51 -19.38
N ALA A 248 -2.95 21.33 -18.86
CA ALA A 248 -3.90 20.40 -18.25
C ALA A 248 -4.02 20.56 -16.72
N HIS A 249 -2.97 21.09 -16.09
CA HIS A 249 -2.88 21.26 -14.64
C HIS A 249 -2.28 22.62 -14.35
N GLU A 250 -3.16 23.55 -14.01
CA GLU A 250 -2.80 24.81 -13.38
C GLU A 250 -2.54 24.57 -11.89
N ALA A 251 -1.59 25.29 -11.29
CA ALA A 251 -1.33 25.17 -9.87
C ALA A 251 -2.58 25.56 -9.07
N ALA A 252 -2.88 24.81 -8.00
CA ALA A 252 -3.95 25.19 -7.08
C ALA A 252 -3.72 26.65 -6.61
N GLY A 253 -4.65 27.54 -6.97
CA GLY A 253 -4.55 28.99 -6.73
C GLY A 253 -4.28 29.87 -7.96
N SER A 254 -4.22 29.32 -9.18
CA SER A 254 -4.15 30.13 -10.42
C SER A 254 -5.49 30.44 -11.09
N MET A 255 -6.60 29.94 -10.53
CA MET A 255 -7.92 30.54 -10.79
C MET A 255 -8.10 31.77 -9.89
N GLY A 256 -7.49 32.87 -10.30
CA GLY A 256 -7.70 34.21 -9.76
C GLY A 256 -7.96 35.18 -10.90
N ASP A 257 -9.17 35.74 -10.87
CA ASP A 257 -9.76 36.85 -11.66
C ASP A 257 -10.38 36.53 -13.03
#